data_AF-A0A1F7WJP7-F1
#
_entry.id   AF-A0A1F7WJP7-F1
#
_cell.length_a   1.000
_cell.length_b   1.000
_cell.length_c   1.000
_cell.angle_alpha   90.00
_cell.angle_beta   90.00
_cell.angle_gamma   90.00
#
_symmetry.space_group_name_H-M   'P 1'
#
loop_
_entity.id
_entity.type
_entity.pdbx_description
1 polymer ?
#
loop_
_entity_poly.entity_id
_entity_poly.type
_entity_poly.pdbx_seq_one_letter_code
_entity_poly.pdbx_strand_id
1 'polypeptide(L)'
;MDEKRQKLLNLLEKLKFPMLPKEAEETISKMSDDDVDYLIEAYSDVDNYENVLDDYVRSVDPEGYDKLSKEYRQKLAKIKEDNDYKMEKIQEEEDVELDALESKAEREMEEKVSEQEKDVDEVVQLGDDLYSTLSESSGEGSAPPSE
;
A
#
# COMPACT_ATOMS: atom_id res chain seq x y z
N MET A 1 4.70 -11.74 24.48
CA MET A 1 4.66 -10.72 25.54
C MET A 1 3.92 -11.31 26.74
N ASP A 2 4.34 -11.02 27.97
CA ASP A 2 3.65 -11.52 29.17
C ASP A 2 2.37 -10.74 29.48
N GLU A 3 1.55 -11.29 30.38
CA GLU A 3 0.23 -10.78 30.76
C GLU A 3 0.29 -9.38 31.40
N LYS A 4 1.34 -9.08 32.18
CA LYS A 4 1.51 -7.77 32.83
C LYS A 4 1.78 -6.68 31.80
N ARG A 5 2.72 -6.93 30.89
CA ARG A 5 3.07 -5.99 29.82
C ARG A 5 1.92 -5.78 28.85
N GLN A 6 1.14 -6.82 28.55
CA GLN A 6 -0.11 -6.68 27.77
C GLN A 6 -1.15 -5.81 28.50
N LYS A 7 -1.30 -6.00 29.82
CA LYS A 7 -2.21 -5.16 30.62
C LYS A 7 -1.80 -3.70 30.58
N LEU A 8 -0.51 -3.40 30.70
CA LEU A 8 0.02 -2.04 30.60
C LEU A 8 -0.23 -1.43 29.21
N LEU A 9 -0.02 -2.18 28.12
CA LEU A 9 -0.35 -1.71 26.77
C LEU A 9 -1.83 -1.35 26.61
N ASN A 10 -2.72 -2.23 27.09
CA ASN A 10 -4.16 -2.00 26.99
C ASN A 10 -4.57 -0.73 27.79
N LEU A 11 -3.94 -0.48 28.95
CA LEU A 11 -4.17 0.74 29.73
C LEU A 11 -3.71 2.01 28.98
N LEU A 12 -2.52 1.97 28.38
CA LEU A 12 -2.01 3.10 27.58
C LEU A 12 -2.91 3.40 26.37
N GLU A 13 -3.40 2.37 25.69
CA GLU A 13 -4.34 2.52 24.58
C GLU A 13 -5.68 3.11 25.05
N LYS A 14 -6.23 2.59 26.16
CA LYS A 14 -7.49 3.08 26.74
C LYS A 14 -7.40 4.56 27.15
N LEU A 15 -6.31 4.94 27.81
CA LEU A 15 -6.02 6.31 28.24
C LEU A 15 -5.55 7.21 27.07
N LYS A 16 -5.48 6.67 25.85
CA LYS A 16 -5.07 7.39 24.63
C LYS A 16 -3.76 8.14 24.81
N PHE A 17 -2.79 7.49 25.45
CA PHE A 17 -1.48 8.09 25.67
C PHE A 17 -0.85 8.46 24.32
N PRO A 18 -0.19 9.63 24.18
CA PRO A 18 0.35 10.10 22.90
C PRO A 18 1.63 9.37 22.52
N MET A 19 1.53 8.08 22.26
CA MET A 19 2.63 7.19 21.88
C MET A 19 2.11 6.20 20.83
N LEU A 20 2.94 5.87 19.82
CA LEU A 20 2.53 4.89 18.81
C LEU A 20 2.51 3.48 19.41
N PRO A 21 1.61 2.57 18.96
CA PRO A 21 1.52 1.21 19.50
C PRO A 21 2.85 0.45 19.46
N LYS A 22 3.60 0.56 18.36
CA LYS A 22 4.92 -0.09 18.21
C LYS A 22 5.98 0.49 19.16
N GLU A 23 5.95 1.80 19.39
CA GLU A 23 6.87 2.47 20.33
C GLU A 23 6.57 2.08 21.78
N ALA A 24 5.28 1.94 22.12
CA ALA A 24 4.84 1.48 23.43
C ALA A 24 5.26 0.02 23.67
N GLU A 25 5.05 -0.86 22.69
CA GLU A 25 5.48 -2.26 22.75
C GLU A 25 6.99 -2.38 22.97
N GLU A 26 7.79 -1.65 22.20
CA GLU A 26 9.24 -1.67 22.31
C GLU A 26 9.70 -1.16 23.69
N THR A 27 9.12 -0.05 24.15
CA THR A 27 9.47 0.56 25.44
C THR A 27 9.15 -0.37 26.60
N ILE A 28 7.93 -0.94 26.63
CA ILE A 28 7.47 -1.85 27.69
C ILE A 28 8.27 -3.16 27.70
N SER A 29 8.68 -3.65 26.52
CA SER A 29 9.49 -4.87 26.43
C SER A 29 10.86 -4.74 27.12
N LYS A 30 11.38 -3.51 27.26
CA LYS A 30 12.67 -3.20 27.88
C LYS A 30 12.57 -2.79 29.36
N MET A 31 11.35 -2.59 29.88
CA MET A 31 11.12 -2.19 31.27
C MET A 31 11.31 -3.34 32.25
N SER A 32 11.71 -3.01 33.47
CA SER A 32 11.75 -3.97 34.58
C SER A 32 10.33 -4.35 35.02
N ASP A 33 10.17 -5.51 35.65
CA ASP A 33 8.86 -5.94 36.16
C ASP A 33 8.33 -4.99 37.25
N ASP A 34 9.22 -4.43 38.08
CA ASP A 34 8.85 -3.45 39.11
C ASP A 34 8.31 -2.15 38.50
N ASP A 35 8.94 -1.66 37.42
CA ASP A 35 8.46 -0.46 36.70
C ASP A 35 7.11 -0.73 36.03
N VAL A 36 6.94 -1.92 35.44
CA VAL A 36 5.68 -2.33 34.81
C VAL A 36 4.57 -2.39 35.85
N ASP A 37 4.82 -2.97 37.03
CA ASP A 37 3.84 -3.05 38.11
C ASP A 37 3.44 -1.65 38.63
N TYR A 38 4.42 -0.77 38.84
CA TYR A 38 4.17 0.62 39.25
C TYR A 38 3.30 1.38 38.23
N LEU A 39 3.60 1.24 36.93
CA LEU A 39 2.84 1.91 35.88
C LEU A 39 1.43 1.34 35.74
N ILE A 40 1.25 0.02 35.90
CA ILE A 40 -0.08 -0.59 35.90
C ILE A 40 -0.92 -0.03 37.04
N GLU A 41 -0.38 0.09 38.25
CA GLU A 41 -1.10 0.65 39.40
C GLU A 41 -1.49 2.10 39.15
N ALA A 42 -0.51 2.95 38.82
CA ALA A 42 -0.73 4.37 38.59
C ALA A 42 -1.76 4.63 37.46
N TYR A 43 -1.68 3.90 36.35
CA TYR A 43 -2.63 4.07 35.25
C TYR A 43 -3.99 3.44 35.52
N SER A 44 -4.07 2.38 36.32
CA SER A 44 -5.36 1.84 36.77
C SER A 44 -6.10 2.85 37.66
N ASP A 45 -5.37 3.57 38.52
CA ASP A 45 -5.95 4.63 39.36
C ASP A 45 -6.47 5.81 38.54
N VAL A 46 -5.72 6.24 37.52
CA VAL A 46 -6.17 7.27 36.58
C VAL A 46 -7.41 6.82 35.82
N ASP A 47 -7.41 5.61 35.27
CA ASP A 47 -8.57 5.04 34.57
C ASP A 47 -9.81 5.00 35.48
N ASN A 48 -9.66 4.52 36.72
CA ASN A 48 -10.74 4.51 37.70
C ASN A 48 -11.26 5.92 37.99
N TYR A 49 -10.37 6.90 38.17
CA TYR A 49 -10.75 8.28 38.42
C TYR A 49 -11.50 8.90 37.23
N GLU A 50 -11.06 8.67 36.00
CA GLU A 50 -11.77 9.11 34.79
C GLU A 50 -13.18 8.52 34.70
N ASN A 51 -13.33 7.22 34.97
CA ASN A 51 -14.65 6.56 34.97
C ASN A 51 -15.57 7.14 36.04
N VAL A 52 -15.07 7.39 37.26
CA VAL A 52 -15.86 8.01 38.34
C VAL A 52 -16.27 9.43 37.99
N LEU A 53 -15.39 10.21 37.35
CA LEU A 53 -15.73 11.55 36.88
C LEU A 53 -16.79 11.52 35.77
N ASP A 54 -16.69 10.60 34.81
CA ASP A 54 -17.67 10.44 33.73
C ASP A 54 -19.06 10.14 34.31
N ASP A 55 -19.15 9.18 35.24
CA ASP A 55 -20.38 8.83 35.94
C ASP A 55 -20.94 10.00 36.75
N TYR A 56 -20.06 10.73 37.45
CA TYR A 56 -20.46 11.91 38.23
C TYR A 56 -21.02 13.00 37.34
N VAL A 57 -20.33 13.38 36.26
CA VAL A 57 -20.79 14.41 35.31
C VAL A 57 -22.12 14.00 34.68
N ARG A 58 -22.26 12.73 34.27
CA ARG A 58 -23.50 12.20 33.72
C ARG A 58 -24.66 12.25 34.72
N SER A 59 -24.39 12.06 36.01
CA SER A 59 -25.42 12.12 37.07
C SER A 59 -25.83 13.55 37.44
N VAL A 60 -24.89 14.50 37.42
CA VAL A 60 -25.12 15.90 37.85
C VAL A 60 -25.65 16.76 36.71
N ASP A 61 -25.20 16.54 35.48
CA ASP A 61 -25.64 17.28 34.29
C ASP A 61 -25.83 16.34 33.08
N PRO A 62 -26.92 15.54 33.08
CA PRO A 62 -27.17 14.57 32.01
C PRO A 62 -27.40 15.22 30.64
N GLU A 63 -28.05 16.39 30.58
CA GLU A 63 -28.30 17.08 29.31
C GLU A 63 -27.01 17.66 28.71
N GLY A 64 -26.14 18.26 29.54
CA GLY A 64 -24.83 18.73 29.11
C GLY A 64 -23.94 17.60 28.64
N TYR A 65 -23.93 16.47 29.36
CA TYR A 65 -23.24 15.25 28.98
C TYR A 65 -23.71 14.71 27.62
N ASP A 66 -25.02 14.55 27.42
CA ASP A 66 -25.59 14.03 26.18
C ASP A 66 -25.29 14.95 24.99
N LYS A 67 -25.36 16.27 25.19
CA LYS A 67 -24.98 17.25 24.18
C LYS A 67 -23.50 17.12 23.80
N LEU A 68 -22.61 17.06 24.78
CA LEU A 68 -21.17 16.92 24.56
C LEU A 68 -20.85 15.59 23.85
N SER A 69 -21.49 14.50 24.25
CA SER A 69 -21.36 13.18 23.63
C SER A 69 -21.80 13.20 22.16
N LYS A 70 -22.92 13.87 21.86
CA LYS A 70 -23.42 14.04 20.49
C LYS A 70 -22.46 14.88 19.64
N GLU A 71 -21.98 16.01 20.15
CA GLU A 71 -21.00 16.86 19.46
C GLU A 71 -19.69 16.10 19.18
N TYR A 72 -19.23 15.30 20.15
CA TYR A 72 -18.05 14.45 19.99
C TYR A 72 -18.24 13.41 18.87
N ARG A 73 -19.37 12.69 18.87
CA ARG A 73 -19.69 11.72 17.80
C ARG A 73 -19.79 12.37 16.43
N GLN A 74 -20.36 13.57 16.33
CA GLN A 74 -20.41 14.33 15.08
C GLN A 74 -19.01 14.73 14.59
N LYS A 75 -18.13 15.19 15.49
CA LYS A 75 -16.74 15.50 15.15
C LYS A 75 -16.00 14.25 14.66
N LEU A 76 -16.16 13.11 15.32
CA LEU A 76 -15.56 11.85 14.88
C LEU A 76 -16.08 11.41 13.51
N ALA A 77 -17.39 11.50 13.27
CA ALA A 77 -17.98 11.18 11.98
C ALA A 77 -17.40 12.05 10.86
N LYS A 78 -17.24 13.36 11.10
CA LYS A 78 -16.64 14.29 10.15
C LYS A 78 -15.16 13.98 9.89
N ILE A 79 -14.38 13.70 10.93
CA ILE A 79 -12.97 13.31 10.77
C ILE A 79 -12.85 12.04 9.92
N LYS A 80 -13.75 11.07 10.14
CA LYS A 80 -13.79 9.84 9.34
C LYS A 80 -14.12 10.14 7.88
N GLU A 81 -15.17 10.89 7.62
CA GLU A 81 -15.56 11.30 6.26
C GLU A 81 -14.43 12.04 5.52
N ASP A 82 -13.79 13.00 6.20
CA ASP A 82 -12.64 13.75 5.65
C ASP A 82 -11.44 12.83 5.35
N ASN A 83 -11.26 11.76 6.14
CA ASN A 83 -10.18 10.78 5.93
C ASN A 83 -10.51 9.81 4.79
N ASP A 84 -11.74 9.28 4.75
CA ASP A 84 -12.22 8.38 3.69
C ASP A 84 -12.12 9.09 2.33
N TYR A 85 -12.52 10.36 2.25
CA TYR A 85 -12.37 11.18 1.04
C TYR A 85 -10.90 11.36 0.62
N LYS A 86 -9.99 11.62 1.57
CA LYS A 86 -8.56 11.75 1.25
C LYS A 86 -7.98 10.44 0.72
N MET A 87 -8.37 9.31 1.30
CA MET A 87 -7.92 7.99 0.85
C MET A 87 -8.42 7.67 -0.55
N GLU A 88 -9.69 7.95 -0.84
CA GLU A 88 -10.27 7.80 -2.19
C GLU A 88 -9.53 8.66 -3.21
N LYS A 89 -9.22 9.91 -2.88
CA LYS A 89 -8.44 10.79 -3.77
C LYS A 89 -7.02 10.27 -4.03
N ILE A 90 -6.35 9.71 -3.02
CA ILE A 90 -5.02 9.10 -3.19
C ILE A 90 -5.12 7.91 -4.14
N GLN A 91 -6.14 7.06 -3.98
CA GLN A 91 -6.36 5.90 -4.84
C GLN A 91 -6.63 6.31 -6.29
N GLU A 92 -7.49 7.30 -6.52
CA GLU A 92 -7.73 7.82 -7.87
C GLU A 92 -6.46 8.37 -8.53
N GLU A 93 -5.59 9.06 -7.77
CA GLU A 93 -4.32 9.58 -8.29
C GLU A 93 -3.36 8.43 -8.66
N GLU A 94 -3.27 7.39 -7.82
CA GLU A 94 -2.45 6.19 -8.09
C GLU A 94 -2.95 5.41 -9.30
N ASP A 95 -4.27 5.21 -9.43
CA ASP A 95 -4.89 4.50 -10.56
C ASP A 95 -4.60 5.23 -11.89
N VAL A 96 -4.72 6.56 -11.92
CA VAL A 96 -4.41 7.36 -13.12
C VAL A 96 -2.93 7.25 -13.50
N GLU A 97 -2.02 7.22 -12.52
CA GLU A 97 -0.59 7.04 -12.78
C GLU A 97 -0.29 5.64 -13.34
N LEU A 98 -0.93 4.61 -12.80
CA LEU A 98 -0.80 3.22 -13.28
C LEU A 98 -1.33 3.05 -14.70
N ASP A 99 -2.51 3.58 -15.01
CA ASP A 99 -3.09 3.54 -16.35
C ASP A 99 -2.20 4.24 -17.39
N ALA A 100 -1.57 5.36 -17.01
CA ALA A 100 -0.65 6.09 -17.87
C ALA A 100 0.65 5.29 -18.12
N LEU A 101 1.17 4.60 -17.10
CA LEU A 101 2.33 3.71 -17.23
C LEU A 101 2.01 2.49 -18.10
N GLU A 102 0.84 1.88 -17.93
CA GLU A 102 0.37 0.74 -18.73
C GLU A 102 0.25 1.12 -20.20
N SER A 103 -0.44 2.23 -20.50
CA SER A 103 -0.59 2.75 -21.86
C SER A 103 0.76 3.03 -22.54
N LYS A 104 1.74 3.51 -21.76
CA LYS A 104 3.10 3.76 -22.27
C LYS A 104 3.81 2.45 -22.58
N ALA A 105 3.71 1.46 -21.68
CA ALA A 105 4.35 0.16 -21.86
C ALA A 105 3.76 -0.62 -23.05
N GLU A 106 2.45 -0.54 -23.26
CA GLU A 106 1.78 -1.14 -24.42
C GLU A 106 2.31 -0.56 -25.73
N ARG A 107 2.37 0.78 -25.83
CA ARG A 107 2.91 1.44 -27.02
C ARG A 107 4.38 1.08 -27.28
N GLU A 108 5.23 1.06 -26.25
CA GLU A 108 6.64 0.64 -26.39
C GLU A 108 6.77 -0.83 -26.85
N MET A 109 5.85 -1.71 -26.43
CA MET A 109 5.82 -3.09 -26.92
C MET A 109 5.37 -3.17 -28.37
N GLU A 110 4.32 -2.47 -28.76
CA GLU A 110 3.85 -2.42 -30.15
C GLU A 110 4.94 -1.91 -31.09
N GLU A 111 5.67 -0.86 -30.70
CA GLU A 111 6.80 -0.34 -31.47
C GLU A 111 7.89 -1.39 -31.66
N LYS A 112 8.29 -2.10 -30.60
CA LYS A 112 9.30 -3.17 -30.69
C LYS A 112 8.85 -4.35 -31.53
N VAL A 113 7.57 -4.75 -31.42
CA VAL A 113 7.02 -5.82 -32.25
C VAL A 113 7.04 -5.42 -33.72
N SER A 114 6.64 -4.18 -34.04
CA SER A 114 6.68 -3.67 -35.41
C SER A 114 8.10 -3.56 -35.96
N GLU A 115 9.08 -3.19 -35.14
CA GLU A 115 10.50 -3.22 -35.53
C GLU A 115 10.97 -4.66 -35.84
N GLN A 116 10.63 -5.62 -34.98
CA GLN A 116 10.99 -7.03 -35.21
C GLN A 116 10.34 -7.60 -36.48
N GLU A 117 9.10 -7.25 -36.78
CA GLU A 117 8.43 -7.70 -38.01
C GLU A 117 9.17 -7.19 -39.26
N LYS A 118 9.62 -5.93 -39.26
CA LYS A 118 10.42 -5.37 -40.35
C LYS A 118 11.77 -6.06 -40.49
N ASP A 119 12.47 -6.28 -39.38
CA ASP A 119 13.75 -6.98 -39.39
C ASP A 119 13.62 -8.40 -39.96
N VAL A 120 12.53 -9.11 -39.62
CA VAL A 120 12.23 -10.44 -40.18
C VAL A 120 11.99 -10.36 -41.68
N ASP A 121 11.20 -9.39 -42.15
CA ASP A 121 10.94 -9.19 -43.58
C ASP A 121 12.22 -8.88 -44.37
N GLU A 122 13.12 -8.07 -43.81
CA GLU A 122 14.43 -7.77 -44.41
C GLU A 122 15.30 -9.04 -44.52
N VAL A 123 15.32 -9.88 -43.48
CA VAL A 123 16.05 -11.16 -43.50
C VAL A 123 15.46 -12.12 -44.54
N VAL A 124 14.13 -12.18 -44.68
CA VAL A 124 13.48 -13.01 -45.70
C VAL A 124 13.84 -12.54 -47.11
N GLN A 125 13.79 -11.24 -47.38
CA GLN A 125 14.18 -10.67 -48.68
C GLN A 125 15.64 -10.99 -49.02
N LEU A 126 16.56 -10.80 -48.07
CA LEU A 126 17.97 -11.18 -48.22
C LEU A 126 18.13 -12.66 -48.57
N GLY A 127 17.33 -13.53 -47.94
CA GLY A 127 17.31 -14.97 -48.23
C GLY A 127 16.85 -15.28 -49.65
N ASP A 128 15.77 -14.66 -50.09
CA ASP A 128 15.21 -14.84 -51.45
C ASP A 128 16.18 -14.35 -52.52
N ASP A 129 16.84 -13.21 -52.30
CA ASP A 129 17.87 -12.66 -53.19
C ASP A 129 19.07 -13.61 -53.32
N LEU A 130 19.58 -14.10 -52.19
CA LEU A 130 20.69 -15.08 -52.16
C LEU A 130 20.33 -16.37 -52.89
N TYR A 131 19.14 -16.91 -52.64
CA TYR A 131 18.67 -18.13 -53.29
C TYR A 131 18.55 -17.94 -54.80
N SER A 132 17.96 -16.82 -55.24
CA SER A 132 17.83 -16.49 -56.66
C SER A 132 19.21 -16.42 -57.33
N THR A 133 20.15 -15.72 -56.72
CA THR A 133 21.53 -15.59 -57.22
C THR A 133 22.25 -16.94 -57.33
N LEU A 134 22.10 -17.80 -56.32
CA LEU A 134 22.70 -19.14 -56.33
C LEU A 134 22.06 -20.05 -57.37
N SER A 135 20.73 -19.97 -57.55
CA SER A 135 19.99 -20.78 -58.52
C SER A 135 20.33 -20.40 -59.98
N GLU A 136 20.56 -19.11 -60.26
CA GLU A 136 21.04 -18.65 -61.57
C GLU A 136 22.49 -19.08 -61.83
N SER A 137 23.36 -19.00 -60.81
CA SER A 137 24.76 -19.44 -60.94
C SER A 137 24.94 -20.94 -61.15
N SER A 138 23.96 -21.75 -60.74
CA SER A 138 23.98 -23.22 -60.90
C SER A 138 23.32 -23.70 -62.20
N GLY A 139 22.79 -22.79 -63.03
CA GLY A 139 22.22 -23.08 -64.36
C GLY A 139 23.24 -23.10 -65.52
N GLU A 140 24.45 -22.58 -65.33
CA GLU A 140 25.51 -22.57 -66.36
C GLU A 140 26.42 -23.81 -66.23
N GLY A 141 25.91 -24.98 -66.60
CA GLY A 141 26.71 -26.20 -66.45
C GLY A 141 26.15 -27.46 -67.08
N SER A 142 25.74 -27.43 -68.35
CA SER A 142 25.72 -28.64 -69.21
C SER A 142 25.50 -28.28 -70.68
N ALA A 143 26.58 -27.90 -71.37
CA ALA A 143 26.67 -28.13 -72.81
C ALA A 143 27.43 -29.46 -73.01
N PRO A 144 26.84 -30.50 -73.63
CA PRO A 144 27.57 -31.72 -73.93
C PRO A 144 28.61 -31.43 -75.03
N PRO A 145 29.79 -32.08 -75.01
CA PRO A 145 30.77 -31.90 -76.06
C PRO A 145 30.26 -32.53 -77.36
N SER A 146 30.33 -31.75 -78.44
CA SER A 146 29.97 -32.16 -79.79
C SER A 146 31.00 -33.17 -80.34
N GLU A 147 30.53 -34.33 -80.80
CA GLU A 147 31.22 -35.21 -81.77
C GLU A 147 30.47 -35.22 -83.10
#